data_AF-A0A382NF97-F1
#
_entry.id   AF-A0A382NF97-F1
#
_cell.length_a   1.000
_cell.length_b   1.000
_cell.length_c   1.000
_cell.angle_alpha   90.00
_cell.angle_beta   90.00
_cell.angle_gamma   90.00
#
_symmetry.space_group_name_H-M   'P 1'
#
loop_
_entity.id
_entity.type
_entity.pdbx_description
1 polymer ?
#
loop_
_entity_poly.entity_id
_entity_poly.type
_entity_poly.pdbx_seq_one_letter_code
_entity_poly.pdbx_strand_id
1 'polypeptide(L)'
;MKISSQFFVILLALCITGLNAKGKTRNVIFITFDGLRWEEVFYGADSLLINNDDFTKERKGMVKDFWADTPQIRREKLMPFFWNTINTEGQLYGNVRKGSVV
;
A
#
# COMPACT_ATOMS: atom_id res chain seq x y z
N MET A 1 3.03 -11.12 53.64
CA MET A 1 3.09 -11.29 52.17
C MET A 1 4.20 -10.38 51.63
N LYS A 2 5.34 -10.93 51.17
CA LYS A 2 6.40 -10.13 50.51
C LYS A 2 6.08 -10.08 49.03
N ILE A 3 5.62 -8.92 48.53
CA ILE A 3 5.35 -8.72 47.10
C ILE A 3 6.71 -8.67 46.40
N SER A 4 6.93 -9.59 45.47
CA SER A 4 8.17 -9.71 44.70
C SER A 4 8.38 -8.47 43.81
N SER A 5 9.63 -7.97 43.77
CA SER A 5 10.05 -6.87 42.88
C SER A 5 9.68 -7.12 41.41
N GLN A 6 9.67 -8.39 40.97
CA GLN A 6 9.28 -8.74 39.60
C GLN A 6 7.80 -8.46 39.30
N PHE A 7 6.94 -8.60 40.31
CA PHE A 7 5.50 -8.31 40.17
C PHE A 7 5.27 -6.80 39.95
N PHE A 8 6.09 -5.96 40.59
CA PHE A 8 6.05 -4.51 40.42
C PHE A 8 6.52 -4.08 39.03
N VAL A 9 7.55 -4.73 38.48
CA VAL A 9 8.04 -4.48 37.12
C VAL A 9 7.00 -4.85 36.06
N ILE A 10 6.32 -5.99 36.22
CA ILE A 10 5.24 -6.42 35.32
C ILE A 10 4.06 -5.45 35.37
N LEU A 11 3.67 -5.02 36.58
CA LEU A 11 2.58 -4.06 36.76
C LEU A 11 2.92 -2.68 36.14
N LEU A 12 4.16 -2.22 36.30
CA LEU A 12 4.64 -0.98 35.71
C LEU A 12 4.65 -1.07 34.18
N ALA A 13 5.09 -2.19 33.61
CA ALA A 13 5.06 -2.44 32.17
C ALA A 13 3.62 -2.43 31.63
N LEU A 14 2.66 -3.02 32.33
CA LEU A 14 1.24 -2.96 31.95
C LEU A 14 0.69 -1.52 31.96
N CYS A 15 1.03 -0.72 32.99
CA CYS A 15 0.56 0.67 33.08
C CYS A 15 1.07 1.57 31.94
N ILE A 16 2.28 1.33 31.42
CA ILE A 16 2.86 2.14 30.33
C ILE A 16 2.15 1.87 29.00
N THR A 17 1.61 0.66 28.79
CA THR A 17 0.89 0.32 27.55
C THR A 17 -0.46 1.03 27.40
N GLY A 18 -1.06 1.52 28.50
CA GLY A 18 -2.35 2.23 28.48
C GLY A 18 -2.27 3.73 28.16
N LEU A 19 -1.07 4.32 28.10
CA LEU A 19 -0.88 5.78 28.03
C LEU A 19 -0.82 6.38 26.62
N ASN A 20 -0.87 5.58 25.55
CA ASN A 20 -0.63 6.09 24.19
C ASN A 20 -1.65 5.60 23.16
N ALA A 21 -2.77 6.31 22.99
CA ALA A 21 -3.53 6.27 21.73
C ALA A 21 -4.55 7.42 21.56
N LYS A 22 -4.20 8.67 21.90
CA LYS A 22 -4.91 9.81 21.25
C LYS A 22 -4.22 10.09 19.93
N GLY A 23 -4.81 9.61 18.83
CA GLY A 23 -4.31 9.88 17.49
C GLY A 23 -4.13 11.37 17.24
N LYS A 24 -3.02 11.77 16.62
CA LYS A 24 -2.72 13.18 16.29
C LYS A 24 -3.57 13.70 15.11
N THR A 25 -4.26 12.81 14.40
CA THR A 25 -5.04 13.14 13.21
C THR A 25 -6.24 14.01 13.56
N ARG A 26 -6.26 15.24 13.03
CA ARG A 26 -7.33 16.22 13.27
C ARG A 26 -8.34 16.27 12.12
N ASN A 27 -7.89 15.99 10.90
CA ASN A 27 -8.70 16.00 9.68
C ASN A 27 -8.44 14.72 8.89
N VAL A 28 -9.48 14.17 8.28
CA VAL A 28 -9.39 13.00 7.40
C VAL A 28 -9.93 13.42 6.04
N ILE A 29 -9.14 13.19 5.01
CA ILE A 29 -9.56 13.33 3.62
C ILE A 29 -9.73 11.91 3.08
N PHE A 30 -10.94 11.59 2.66
CA PHE A 30 -11.25 10.29 2.05
C PHE A 30 -11.33 10.45 0.55
N ILE A 31 -10.47 9.74 -0.18
CA ILE A 31 -10.37 9.78 -1.63
C ILE A 31 -10.74 8.40 -2.15
N THR A 32 -11.71 8.35 -3.06
CA THR A 32 -12.10 7.13 -3.76
C THR A 32 -11.86 7.32 -5.25
N PHE A 33 -11.31 6.31 -5.89
CA PHE A 33 -11.14 6.28 -7.33
C PHE A 33 -12.16 5.31 -7.92
N ASP A 34 -13.09 5.82 -8.73
CA ASP A 34 -13.96 4.97 -9.54
C ASP A 34 -13.19 4.46 -10.77
N GLY A 35 -13.30 3.17 -11.05
CA GLY A 35 -12.61 2.53 -12.17
C GLY A 35 -11.10 2.27 -12.00
N LEU A 36 -10.47 2.59 -10.86
CA LEU A 36 -9.10 2.19 -10.60
C LEU A 36 -9.04 0.74 -10.12
N ARG A 37 -8.54 -0.13 -11.00
CA ARG A 37 -8.32 -1.54 -10.70
C ARG A 37 -7.10 -1.74 -9.78
N TRP A 38 -7.23 -2.69 -8.87
CA TRP A 38 -6.18 -3.00 -7.89
C TRP A 38 -4.97 -3.67 -8.55
N GLU A 39 -5.16 -4.40 -9.66
CA GLU A 39 -4.07 -5.04 -10.37
C GLU A 39 -3.04 -4.04 -10.89
N GLU A 40 -3.49 -2.92 -11.44
CA GLU A 40 -2.67 -1.83 -11.95
C GLU A 40 -1.90 -1.15 -10.83
N VAL A 41 -2.56 -0.97 -9.67
CA VAL A 41 -1.89 -0.46 -8.46
C VAL A 41 -0.77 -1.41 -8.05
N PHE A 42 -1.02 -2.71 -7.91
CA PHE A 42 -0.04 -3.64 -7.33
C PHE A 42 1.00 -4.20 -8.30
N TYR A 43 0.68 -4.30 -9.58
CA TYR A 43 1.48 -4.98 -10.60
C TYR A 43 1.81 -4.12 -11.82
N GLY A 44 1.28 -2.89 -11.89
CA GLY A 44 1.52 -1.96 -12.98
C GLY A 44 0.75 -2.34 -14.24
N ALA A 45 1.25 -1.90 -15.39
CA ALA A 45 0.53 -2.03 -16.65
C ALA A 45 0.20 -3.49 -17.01
N ASP A 46 -1.04 -3.72 -17.39
CA ASP A 46 -1.55 -5.04 -17.77
C ASP A 46 -1.27 -5.31 -19.26
N SER A 47 -0.62 -6.44 -19.57
CA SER A 47 -0.34 -6.83 -20.95
C SER A 47 -1.61 -7.04 -21.77
N LEU A 48 -2.70 -7.50 -21.15
CA LEU A 48 -3.94 -7.75 -21.84
C LEU A 48 -4.57 -6.44 -22.32
N LEU A 49 -4.41 -5.35 -21.57
CA LEU A 49 -4.87 -4.02 -21.95
C LEU A 49 -3.95 -3.37 -23.00
N ILE A 50 -2.63 -3.46 -22.81
CA ILE A 50 -1.65 -2.90 -23.76
C ILE A 50 -1.77 -3.57 -25.14
N ASN A 51 -2.02 -4.88 -25.16
CA ASN A 51 -2.07 -5.64 -26.41
C ASN A 51 -3.43 -5.61 -27.09
N ASN A 52 -4.46 -5.05 -26.46
CA ASN A 52 -5.79 -4.96 -27.04
C ASN A 52 -5.97 -3.62 -27.79
N ASP A 53 -6.27 -3.68 -29.08
CA ASP A 53 -6.41 -2.51 -29.95
C ASP A 53 -7.68 -1.67 -29.63
N ASP A 54 -8.68 -2.25 -28.97
CA ASP A 54 -9.88 -1.53 -28.51
C ASP A 54 -9.55 -0.59 -27.34
N PHE A 55 -8.56 -0.96 -26.53
CA PHE A 55 -8.14 -0.21 -25.33
C PHE A 55 -6.87 0.62 -25.56
N THR A 56 -5.98 0.18 -26.46
CA THR A 56 -4.67 0.81 -26.70
C THR A 56 -4.44 1.07 -28.18
N LYS A 57 -4.57 2.34 -28.58
CA LYS A 57 -4.31 2.77 -29.97
C LYS A 57 -2.81 2.88 -30.29
N GLU A 58 -1.99 3.23 -29.31
CA GLU A 58 -0.55 3.47 -29.47
C GLU A 58 0.31 2.49 -28.67
N ARG A 59 0.20 1.19 -29.00
CA ARG A 59 0.88 0.11 -28.27
C ARG A 59 2.38 0.36 -28.05
N LYS A 60 3.09 0.83 -29.08
CA LYS A 60 4.55 1.05 -29.00
C LYS A 60 4.92 2.09 -27.93
N GLY A 61 4.15 3.18 -27.83
CA GLY A 61 4.34 4.20 -26.79
C GLY A 61 4.06 3.64 -25.40
N MET A 62 2.93 2.94 -25.24
CA MET A 62 2.54 2.34 -23.96
C MET A 62 3.57 1.33 -23.44
N VAL A 63 4.12 0.50 -24.32
CA VAL A 63 5.20 -0.44 -23.94
C VAL A 63 6.45 0.31 -23.52
N LYS A 64 6.86 1.33 -24.27
CA LYS A 64 8.05 2.12 -23.95
C LYS A 64 7.94 2.78 -22.57
N ASP A 65 6.79 3.40 -22.30
CA ASP A 65 6.63 4.27 -21.15
C ASP A 65 6.26 3.47 -19.88
N PHE A 66 5.43 2.43 -20.01
CA PHE A 66 4.82 1.77 -18.84
C PHE A 66 5.18 0.29 -18.69
N TRP A 67 5.71 -0.38 -19.71
CA TRP A 67 6.06 -1.80 -19.59
C TRP A 67 7.44 -2.03 -18.95
N ALA A 68 7.54 -3.12 -18.19
CA ALA A 68 8.77 -3.67 -17.64
C ALA A 68 8.55 -5.15 -17.31
N ASP A 69 9.62 -5.93 -17.32
CA ASP A 69 9.55 -7.39 -17.10
C ASP A 69 9.01 -7.75 -15.72
N THR A 70 9.37 -6.98 -14.69
CA THR A 70 8.92 -7.21 -13.31
C THR A 70 7.75 -6.31 -12.95
N PRO A 71 6.75 -6.81 -12.18
CA PRO A 71 5.63 -6.00 -11.72
C PRO A 71 6.07 -4.84 -10.82
N GLN A 72 7.20 -4.98 -10.11
CA GLN A 72 7.76 -3.94 -9.25
C GLN A 72 8.21 -2.72 -10.03
N ILE A 73 8.95 -2.91 -11.12
CA ILE A 73 9.37 -1.79 -11.97
C ILE A 73 8.16 -1.24 -12.72
N ARG A 74 7.24 -2.12 -13.15
CA ARG A 74 6.08 -1.72 -13.94
C ARG A 74 5.10 -0.84 -13.18
N ARG A 75 4.81 -1.16 -11.92
CA ARG A 75 3.93 -0.35 -11.06
C ARG A 75 4.55 1.00 -10.71
N GLU A 76 5.87 1.06 -10.56
CA GLU A 76 6.61 2.32 -10.37
C GLU A 76 6.56 3.20 -11.61
N LYS A 77 6.68 2.61 -12.81
CA LYS A 77 6.49 3.34 -14.07
C LYS A 77 5.05 3.85 -14.25
N LEU A 78 4.06 3.02 -13.94
CA LEU A 78 2.64 3.37 -14.13
C LEU A 78 2.14 4.40 -13.10
N MET A 79 2.53 4.25 -11.83
CA MET A 79 2.05 5.08 -10.73
C MET A 79 3.23 5.56 -9.85
N PRO A 80 4.10 6.44 -10.38
CA PRO A 80 5.34 6.82 -9.71
C PRO A 80 5.10 7.49 -8.36
N PHE A 81 4.12 8.39 -8.24
CA PHE A 81 3.80 9.02 -6.96
C PHE A 81 3.32 8.02 -5.90
N PHE A 82 2.49 7.05 -6.30
CA PHE A 82 1.96 6.05 -5.38
C PHE A 82 3.09 5.17 -4.83
N TRP A 83 3.98 4.68 -5.69
CA TRP A 83 5.02 3.75 -5.29
C TRP A 83 6.27 4.40 -4.71
N ASN A 84 6.58 5.64 -5.08
CA ASN A 84 7.74 6.36 -4.55
C ASN A 84 7.42 7.17 -3.28
N THR A 85 6.18 7.63 -3.11
CA THR A 85 5.77 8.48 -1.97
C THR A 85 4.79 7.77 -1.05
N ILE A 86 3.65 7.29 -1.55
CA ILE A 86 2.62 6.70 -0.66
C ILE A 86 3.10 5.39 -0.03
N ASN A 87 3.80 4.54 -0.78
CA ASN A 87 4.35 3.29 -0.26
C ASN A 87 5.47 3.49 0.77
N THR A 88 6.18 4.62 0.74
CA THR A 88 7.33 4.90 1.62
C THR A 88 6.91 5.71 2.85
N GLU A 89 6.07 6.73 2.66
CA GLU A 89 5.62 7.64 3.72
C GLU A 89 4.25 7.27 4.30
N GLY A 90 3.56 6.33 3.67
CA GLY A 90 2.22 5.88 4.04
C GLY A 90 2.14 4.39 4.33
N GLN A 91 0.94 3.85 4.14
CA GLN A 91 0.64 2.45 4.35
C GLN A 91 -0.15 1.92 3.16
N LEU A 92 0.11 0.67 2.80
CA LEU A 92 -0.50 0.02 1.64
C LEU A 92 -1.13 -1.32 2.03
N TYR A 93 -2.40 -1.49 1.67
CA TYR A 93 -3.22 -2.67 1.96
C TYR A 93 -3.99 -3.09 0.70
N GLY A 94 -4.41 -4.36 0.60
CA GLY A 94 -5.25 -4.86 -0.50
C GLY A 94 -4.56 -5.75 -1.54
N ASN A 95 -3.32 -6.21 -1.30
CA ASN A 95 -2.63 -7.10 -2.25
C ASN A 95 -3.14 -8.55 -2.14
N VAL A 96 -4.12 -8.90 -2.97
CA VAL A 96 -4.76 -10.23 -2.96
C VAL A 96 -3.75 -11.36 -3.18
N ARG A 97 -2.76 -11.20 -4.07
CA ARG A 97 -1.74 -12.25 -4.30
C ARG A 97 -0.77 -12.43 -3.14
N LYS A 98 -0.72 -11.49 -2.19
CA LYS A 98 0.02 -11.63 -0.93
C LYS A 98 -0.87 -12.09 0.24
N GLY A 99 -2.09 -12.55 -0.04
CA GLY A 99 -3.01 -13.06 0.97
C GLY A 99 -3.90 -11.99 1.60
N SER A 100 -4.04 -10.80 1.00
CA SER A 100 -5.07 -9.86 1.42
C SER A 100 -6.45 -10.47 1.18
N VAL A 101 -7.28 -10.50 2.22
CA VAL A 101 -8.69 -10.91 2.16
C VAL A 101 -9.65 -9.71 2.15
N VAL A 102 -9.08 -8.51 2.24
CA VAL A 102 -9.76 -7.23 2.04
C VAL A 102 -9.90 -6.98 0.57
#